data_AF-A0AAV2IK24-F1
#
_entry.id   AF-A0AAV2IK24-F1
#
_cell.length_a   1.000
_cell.length_b   1.000
_cell.length_c   1.000
_cell.angle_alpha   90.00
_cell.angle_beta   90.00
_cell.angle_gamma   90.00
#
_symmetry.space_group_name_H-M   'P 1'
#
loop_
_entity.id
_entity.type
_entity.pdbx_description
1 polymer ?
#
loop_
_entity_poly.entity_id
_entity_poly.type
_entity_poly.pdbx_seq_one_letter_code
_entity_poly.pdbx_strand_id
1 'polypeptide(L)'
;MLLKETVFLFLLHLFFMDVVNMRVCSNRRRRYVDSNCCPADAYDGDYGYQCNSLCLRCSNGFRCVNGRCICPTTQIYFSGNCIIAKDYGTACTASGECKDTLTCDGTCKCLSHEYFDRTCKNKPSIDGSCATTIPCRNNLVCTNSRCVCTATQYFDTDFVCKAKSSYGGQCSTTILCLNDLTCINNRCNCTTNQFLDNGNLCKSTKPYGTVCMSTRECQSSLTCDGTCTCTSSEYFDGTCKTRSSYGGPCSATILCLDDLMCINNRCNCTINQFLDLDNLCKATKPHGTVCMSTRECQSSLTCEGTCTCTSSEYFDGTCKTRVNLKGNCFADSQCAKNLTCIGGRCNCR
;
A
#
# COMPACT_ATOMS: atom_id res chain seq x y z
N MET A 1 -25.96 -110.41 67.64
CA MET A 1 -26.85 -109.60 68.50
C MET A 1 -25.97 -108.53 69.14
N LEU A 2 -26.40 -107.26 69.09
CA LEU A 2 -25.66 -106.03 69.46
C LEU A 2 -24.68 -105.48 68.40
N LEU A 3 -25.26 -105.13 67.24
CA LEU A 3 -24.89 -103.95 66.46
C LEU A 3 -25.74 -102.78 66.97
N LYS A 4 -25.21 -101.55 66.89
CA LYS A 4 -25.83 -100.24 67.18
C LYS A 4 -25.69 -99.77 68.63
N GLU A 5 -24.70 -98.92 68.89
CA GLU A 5 -24.95 -97.66 69.64
C GLU A 5 -23.80 -96.63 69.65
N THR A 6 -22.66 -96.87 69.01
CA THR A 6 -21.48 -95.98 69.20
C THR A 6 -21.11 -95.03 68.05
N VAL A 7 -21.90 -94.93 66.98
CA VAL A 7 -21.55 -94.10 65.81
C VAL A 7 -22.36 -92.80 65.69
N PHE A 8 -23.43 -92.63 66.49
CA PHE A 8 -24.31 -91.45 66.36
C PHE A 8 -23.84 -90.19 67.11
N LEU A 9 -22.81 -90.29 67.96
CA LEU A 9 -22.34 -89.18 68.80
C LEU A 9 -21.13 -88.41 68.24
N PHE A 10 -20.46 -88.93 67.19
CA PHE A 10 -19.31 -88.24 66.59
C PHE A 10 -19.65 -87.39 65.36
N LEU A 11 -20.82 -87.59 64.75
CA LEU A 11 -21.27 -86.79 63.60
C LEU A 11 -22.05 -85.53 63.99
N LEU A 12 -22.46 -85.38 65.25
CA LEU A 12 -23.14 -84.16 65.72
C LEU A 12 -22.18 -83.05 66.18
N HIS A 13 -20.91 -83.35 66.44
CA HIS A 13 -19.93 -82.35 66.87
C HIS A 13 -19.18 -81.67 65.72
N LEU A 14 -19.19 -82.24 64.52
CA LEU A 14 -18.57 -81.63 63.33
C LEU A 14 -19.50 -80.67 62.56
N PHE A 15 -20.79 -80.59 62.90
CA PHE A 15 -21.72 -79.62 62.30
C PHE A 15 -21.93 -78.34 63.13
N PHE A 16 -21.32 -78.24 64.33
CA PHE A 16 -21.48 -77.07 65.20
C PHE A 16 -20.25 -76.16 65.31
N MET A 17 -19.20 -76.41 64.52
CA MET A 17 -17.96 -75.64 64.57
C MET A 17 -17.64 -74.83 63.31
N ASP A 18 -18.60 -74.70 62.37
CA ASP A 18 -18.48 -73.76 61.24
C ASP A 18 -19.82 -73.09 60.90
N VAL A 19 -20.68 -72.84 61.91
CA VAL A 19 -21.63 -71.71 61.80
C VAL A 19 -20.85 -70.46 62.17
N VAL A 20 -20.08 -70.05 61.18
CA VAL A 20 -19.58 -68.71 60.94
C VAL A 20 -20.50 -67.70 61.60
N ASN A 21 -19.91 -66.80 62.39
CA ASN A 21 -20.47 -65.56 62.90
C ASN A 21 -21.15 -64.75 61.77
N MET A 22 -22.31 -65.21 61.28
CA MET A 22 -23.16 -64.47 60.36
C MET A 22 -23.82 -63.40 61.21
N ARG A 23 -23.14 -62.26 61.33
CA ARG A 23 -23.78 -61.05 61.82
C ARG A 23 -24.88 -60.71 60.81
N VAL A 24 -26.12 -61.07 61.13
CA VAL A 24 -27.27 -60.69 60.34
C VAL A 24 -27.60 -59.25 60.67
N CYS A 25 -27.69 -58.37 59.67
CA CYS A 25 -28.22 -57.04 59.88
C CYS A 25 -29.66 -57.15 60.35
N SER A 26 -29.99 -56.59 61.53
CA SER A 26 -31.32 -56.67 62.15
C SER A 26 -32.48 -56.11 61.29
N ASN A 27 -32.19 -55.54 60.11
CA ASN A 27 -33.17 -54.96 59.21
C ASN A 27 -33.03 -55.58 57.81
N ARG A 28 -34.12 -56.17 57.27
CA ARG A 28 -34.16 -56.86 55.96
C ARG A 28 -33.80 -55.96 54.76
N ARG A 29 -33.73 -54.64 54.94
CA ARG A 29 -33.29 -53.68 53.92
C ARG A 29 -31.81 -53.29 54.03
N ARG A 30 -30.97 -54.09 54.69
CA ARG A 30 -29.52 -53.83 54.81
C ARG A 30 -28.68 -55.01 54.35
N ARG A 31 -27.52 -54.73 53.73
CA ARG A 31 -26.51 -55.72 53.33
C ARG A 31 -25.21 -55.49 54.08
N TYR A 32 -24.41 -56.54 54.24
CA TYR A 32 -23.08 -56.45 54.84
C TYR A 32 -22.07 -55.99 53.78
N VAL A 33 -21.35 -54.91 54.06
CA VAL A 33 -20.17 -54.47 53.29
C VAL A 33 -19.04 -54.24 54.29
N ASP A 34 -17.92 -54.95 54.14
CA ASP A 34 -16.72 -54.89 54.99
C ASP A 34 -17.01 -54.74 56.49
N SER A 35 -17.76 -55.71 57.01
CA SER A 35 -18.13 -55.82 58.42
C SER A 35 -19.16 -54.82 58.95
N ASN A 36 -19.76 -53.97 58.11
CA ASN A 36 -20.80 -53.00 58.48
C ASN A 36 -22.15 -53.28 57.80
N CYS A 37 -23.25 -52.94 58.50
CA CYS A 37 -24.61 -53.05 57.98
C CYS A 37 -25.05 -51.80 57.21
N CYS A 38 -25.00 -51.89 55.89
CA CYS A 38 -25.27 -50.80 54.97
C CYS A 38 -26.69 -50.89 54.39
N PRO A 39 -27.34 -49.77 54.03
CA PRO A 39 -28.61 -49.78 53.29
C PRO A 39 -28.53 -50.66 52.04
N ALA A 40 -29.59 -51.38 51.66
CA ALA A 40 -29.59 -52.29 50.49
C ALA A 40 -29.43 -51.55 49.14
N ASP A 41 -29.59 -50.24 49.16
CA ASP A 41 -29.35 -49.25 48.11
C ASP A 41 -27.95 -48.62 48.18
N ALA A 42 -27.07 -49.09 49.07
CA ALA A 42 -25.66 -48.73 49.04
C ALA A 42 -25.00 -49.42 47.84
N TYR A 43 -24.93 -48.70 46.72
CA TYR A 43 -24.16 -49.07 45.54
C TYR A 43 -22.87 -48.26 45.50
N ASP A 44 -21.85 -48.81 44.85
CA ASP A 44 -20.61 -48.08 44.61
C ASP A 44 -20.91 -46.88 43.69
N GLY A 45 -20.64 -45.68 44.19
CA GLY A 45 -21.00 -44.42 43.54
C GLY A 45 -20.03 -44.04 42.42
N ASP A 46 -20.58 -43.49 41.33
CA ASP A 46 -19.81 -42.86 40.26
C ASP A 46 -19.28 -41.47 40.68
N TYR A 47 -18.56 -40.81 39.79
CA TYR A 47 -18.06 -39.46 40.03
C TYR A 47 -19.16 -38.50 40.51
N GLY A 48 -18.89 -37.78 41.61
CA GLY A 48 -19.80 -36.83 42.23
C GLY A 48 -20.80 -37.42 43.22
N TYR A 49 -20.94 -38.76 43.29
CA TYR A 49 -21.83 -39.41 44.26
C TYR A 49 -21.31 -39.24 45.68
N GLN A 50 -22.25 -39.27 46.64
CA GLN A 50 -21.90 -39.26 48.06
C GLN A 50 -21.23 -40.56 48.46
N CYS A 51 -20.18 -40.45 49.26
CA CYS A 51 -19.44 -41.59 49.79
C CYS A 51 -19.22 -41.44 51.29
N ASN A 52 -19.04 -42.56 51.98
CA ASN A 52 -18.67 -42.58 53.38
C ASN A 52 -17.71 -43.75 53.65
N SER A 53 -16.88 -43.62 54.68
CA SER A 53 -15.85 -44.62 55.02
C SER A 53 -16.41 -45.98 55.46
N LEU A 54 -17.74 -46.13 55.57
CA LEU A 54 -18.39 -47.28 56.19
C LEU A 54 -19.17 -48.16 55.19
N CYS A 55 -19.81 -47.56 54.18
CA CYS A 55 -20.85 -48.22 53.37
C CYS A 55 -20.96 -47.78 51.92
N LEU A 56 -20.65 -46.52 51.61
CA LEU A 56 -20.73 -45.96 50.25
C LEU A 56 -19.31 -45.80 49.71
N ARG A 57 -18.89 -46.76 48.90
CA ARG A 57 -17.58 -46.74 48.24
C ARG A 57 -17.70 -46.08 46.88
N CYS A 58 -16.55 -45.72 46.35
CA CYS A 58 -16.47 -45.19 45.00
C CYS A 58 -15.98 -46.28 44.05
N SER A 59 -16.65 -46.44 42.91
CA SER A 59 -16.30 -47.40 41.86
C SER A 59 -15.04 -46.97 41.09
N ASN A 60 -14.54 -47.81 40.17
CA ASN A 60 -13.75 -47.38 39.01
C ASN A 60 -12.55 -46.45 39.29
N GLY A 61 -11.83 -46.66 40.40
CA GLY A 61 -10.62 -45.88 40.73
C GLY A 61 -10.86 -44.50 41.33
N PHE A 62 -12.11 -44.13 41.63
CA PHE A 62 -12.46 -42.90 42.36
C PHE A 62 -12.03 -42.98 43.84
N ARG A 63 -11.74 -41.84 44.46
CA ARG A 63 -11.45 -41.72 45.90
C ARG A 63 -12.52 -40.89 46.59
N CYS A 64 -12.90 -41.33 47.79
CA CYS A 64 -13.83 -40.59 48.63
C CYS A 64 -13.10 -39.42 49.32
N VAL A 65 -13.38 -38.19 48.90
CA VAL A 65 -12.81 -36.97 49.48
C VAL A 65 -13.96 -36.06 49.90
N ASN A 66 -13.97 -35.63 51.16
CA ASN A 66 -15.03 -34.79 51.74
C ASN A 66 -16.45 -35.32 51.49
N GLY A 67 -16.62 -36.64 51.56
CA GLY A 67 -17.92 -37.30 51.37
C GLY A 67 -18.41 -37.35 49.92
N ARG A 68 -17.54 -37.09 48.92
CA ARG A 68 -17.85 -37.31 47.50
C ARG A 68 -16.79 -38.14 46.78
N CYS A 69 -17.23 -38.96 45.81
CA CYS A 69 -16.37 -39.69 44.91
C CYS A 69 -15.77 -38.75 43.87
N ILE A 70 -14.46 -38.55 43.92
CA ILE A 70 -13.73 -37.71 42.96
C ILE A 70 -12.54 -38.48 42.39
N CYS A 71 -11.99 -38.00 41.28
CA CYS A 71 -10.74 -38.55 40.77
C CYS A 71 -9.56 -38.24 41.69
N PRO A 72 -8.52 -39.09 41.72
CA PRO A 72 -7.24 -38.79 42.37
C PRO A 72 -6.67 -37.44 41.92
N THR A 73 -5.82 -36.82 42.73
CA THR A 73 -5.33 -35.42 42.56
C THR A 73 -4.61 -35.12 41.24
N THR A 74 -4.25 -36.13 40.44
CA THR A 74 -3.59 -35.98 39.14
C THR A 74 -4.46 -36.42 37.96
N GLN A 75 -5.72 -36.79 38.21
CA GLN A 75 -6.64 -37.31 37.21
C GLN A 75 -7.91 -36.48 37.15
N ILE A 76 -8.53 -36.45 35.97
CA ILE A 76 -9.79 -35.77 35.70
C ILE A 76 -10.84 -36.77 35.27
N TYR A 77 -12.09 -36.47 35.56
CA TYR A 77 -13.22 -37.30 35.16
C TYR A 77 -13.57 -37.03 33.69
N PHE A 78 -13.41 -38.05 32.85
CA PHE A 78 -13.77 -37.99 31.45
C PHE A 78 -14.40 -39.31 31.00
N SER A 79 -15.62 -39.22 30.44
CA SER A 79 -16.36 -40.38 29.89
C SER A 79 -16.45 -41.58 30.84
N GLY A 80 -16.85 -41.34 32.09
CA GLY A 80 -17.06 -42.40 33.09
C GLY A 80 -15.80 -42.87 33.82
N ASN A 81 -14.61 -42.40 33.44
CA ASN A 81 -13.34 -42.87 34.00
C ASN A 81 -12.47 -41.70 34.50
N CYS A 82 -11.56 -42.00 35.43
CA CYS A 82 -10.49 -41.08 35.77
C CYS A 82 -9.30 -41.29 34.83
N ILE A 83 -8.96 -40.26 34.06
CA ILE A 83 -7.81 -40.25 33.16
C ILE A 83 -6.78 -39.24 33.63
N ILE A 84 -5.51 -39.46 33.30
CA ILE A 84 -4.48 -38.44 33.51
C ILE A 84 -4.76 -37.28 32.56
N ALA A 85 -4.89 -36.07 33.11
CA ALA A 85 -5.13 -34.88 32.32
C ALA A 85 -3.99 -34.65 31.34
N LYS A 86 -4.34 -34.37 30.09
CA LYS A 86 -3.41 -34.19 28.99
C LYS A 86 -2.79 -32.80 29.03
N ASP A 87 -1.45 -32.75 28.96
CA ASP A 87 -0.68 -31.50 28.96
C ASP A 87 -0.75 -30.78 27.60
N TYR A 88 -0.31 -29.52 27.57
CA TYR A 88 -0.23 -28.71 26.36
C TYR A 88 0.52 -29.42 25.23
N GLY A 89 -0.03 -29.36 24.01
CA GLY A 89 0.55 -29.96 22.80
C GLY A 89 0.28 -31.45 22.62
N THR A 90 -0.32 -32.13 23.60
CA THR A 90 -0.66 -33.56 23.48
C THR A 90 -1.97 -33.77 22.73
N ALA A 91 -2.07 -34.87 21.99
CA ALA A 91 -3.24 -35.18 21.16
C ALA A 91 -4.49 -35.48 22.03
N CYS A 92 -5.64 -34.93 21.66
CA CYS A 92 -6.89 -35.06 22.41
C CYS A 92 -8.08 -35.28 21.46
N THR A 93 -9.16 -35.87 21.98
CA THR A 93 -10.42 -36.01 21.23
C THR A 93 -11.53 -35.09 21.75
N ALA A 94 -11.45 -34.67 23.01
CA ALA A 94 -12.35 -33.68 23.59
C ALA A 94 -11.64 -32.81 24.64
N SER A 95 -12.17 -31.59 24.86
CA SER A 95 -11.58 -30.61 25.79
C SER A 95 -11.54 -31.09 27.24
N GLY A 96 -12.47 -31.96 27.64
CA GLY A 96 -12.49 -32.55 28.98
C GLY A 96 -11.35 -33.51 29.26
N GLU A 97 -10.49 -33.81 28.29
CA GLU A 97 -9.27 -34.59 28.49
C GLU A 97 -8.06 -33.73 28.86
N CYS A 98 -8.12 -32.42 28.62
CA CYS A 98 -7.00 -31.51 28.77
C CYS A 98 -6.92 -30.95 30.19
N LYS A 99 -5.70 -30.63 30.63
CA LYS A 99 -5.43 -30.08 31.96
C LYS A 99 -5.84 -28.61 32.07
N ASP A 100 -6.35 -28.22 33.24
CA ASP A 100 -6.71 -26.84 33.58
C ASP A 100 -7.69 -26.18 32.58
N THR A 101 -7.32 -25.04 32.00
CA THR A 101 -8.16 -24.26 31.06
C THR A 101 -7.87 -24.57 29.59
N LEU A 102 -7.14 -25.65 29.30
CA LEU A 102 -6.82 -26.08 27.93
C LEU A 102 -8.07 -26.57 27.20
N THR A 103 -8.15 -26.27 25.90
CA THR A 103 -9.22 -26.68 24.99
C THR A 103 -8.66 -27.65 23.94
N CYS A 104 -9.47 -28.61 23.52
CA CYS A 104 -9.07 -29.58 22.50
C CYS A 104 -9.46 -29.12 21.09
N ASP A 105 -8.48 -29.12 20.19
CA ASP A 105 -8.67 -28.94 18.74
C ASP A 105 -7.63 -29.81 18.02
N GLY A 106 -7.76 -31.13 18.19
CA GLY A 106 -6.78 -32.16 17.80
C GLY A 106 -5.62 -32.31 18.79
N THR A 107 -5.17 -31.22 19.40
CA THR A 107 -4.21 -31.20 20.52
C THR A 107 -4.67 -30.24 21.62
N CYS A 108 -4.32 -30.52 22.87
CA CYS A 108 -4.61 -29.64 24.00
C CYS A 108 -3.86 -28.31 23.86
N LYS A 109 -4.60 -27.20 23.72
CA LYS A 109 -4.03 -25.86 23.53
C LYS A 109 -4.85 -24.80 24.26
N CYS A 110 -4.29 -23.62 24.46
CA CYS A 110 -5.04 -22.49 25.00
C CYS A 110 -6.07 -21.98 24.00
N LEU A 111 -7.03 -21.17 24.47
CA LEU A 111 -8.00 -20.52 23.58
C LEU A 111 -7.29 -19.63 22.55
N SER A 112 -7.97 -19.32 21.45
CA SER A 112 -7.38 -18.55 20.33
C SER A 112 -6.80 -17.19 20.74
N HIS A 113 -7.35 -16.58 21.79
CA HIS A 113 -6.93 -15.30 22.35
C HIS A 113 -5.90 -15.41 23.49
N GLU A 114 -5.39 -16.62 23.76
CA GLU A 114 -4.45 -16.93 24.84
C GLU A 114 -3.17 -17.60 24.30
N TYR A 115 -2.07 -17.45 25.03
CA TYR A 115 -0.81 -18.15 24.78
C TYR A 115 -0.42 -18.97 26.01
N PHE A 116 0.40 -19.98 25.80
CA PHE A 116 0.84 -20.87 26.87
C PHE A 116 2.18 -20.40 27.44
N ASP A 117 2.18 -20.03 28.72
CA ASP A 117 3.38 -19.77 29.53
C ASP A 117 3.17 -20.37 30.92
N ARG A 118 3.42 -21.69 31.00
CA ARG A 118 3.08 -22.59 32.13
C ARG A 118 1.58 -22.75 32.39
N THR A 119 0.81 -21.67 32.23
CA THR A 119 -0.64 -21.63 32.19
C THR A 119 -1.09 -20.84 30.97
N CYS A 120 -2.37 -20.96 30.60
CA CYS A 120 -2.93 -20.12 29.55
C CYS A 120 -3.08 -18.67 30.06
N LYS A 121 -2.47 -17.74 29.32
CA LYS A 121 -2.50 -16.30 29.60
C LYS A 121 -3.07 -15.56 28.40
N ASN A 122 -3.82 -14.50 28.65
CA ASN A 122 -4.34 -13.65 27.58
C ASN A 122 -3.20 -13.07 26.73
N LYS A 123 -3.33 -13.18 25.40
CA LYS A 123 -2.42 -12.51 24.47
C LYS A 123 -2.56 -10.98 24.63
N PRO A 124 -1.47 -10.22 24.58
CA PRO A 124 -1.55 -8.77 24.65
C PRO A 124 -2.39 -8.21 23.49
N SER A 125 -3.22 -7.22 23.80
CA SER A 125 -3.98 -6.43 22.83
C SER A 125 -3.11 -5.38 22.16
N ILE A 126 -3.71 -4.48 21.36
CA ILE A 126 -3.02 -3.33 20.78
C ILE A 126 -2.21 -2.59 21.85
N ASP A 127 -0.99 -2.20 21.49
CA ASP A 127 0.00 -1.52 22.34
C ASP A 127 0.49 -2.32 23.57
N GLY A 128 -0.02 -3.53 23.76
CA GLY A 128 0.43 -4.44 24.80
C GLY A 128 1.87 -4.90 24.60
N SER A 129 2.59 -5.10 25.70
CA SER A 129 3.97 -5.58 25.66
C SER A 129 4.03 -7.02 25.14
N CYS A 130 4.89 -7.26 24.15
CA CYS A 130 5.10 -8.57 23.55
C CYS A 130 6.59 -8.88 23.43
N ALA A 131 6.87 -10.16 23.20
CA ALA A 131 8.20 -10.71 22.98
C ALA A 131 8.12 -11.83 21.94
N THR A 132 9.25 -12.37 21.50
CA THR A 132 9.29 -13.52 20.57
C THR A 132 8.49 -14.73 21.07
N THR A 133 8.36 -14.90 22.39
CA THR A 133 7.60 -15.97 23.04
C THR A 133 6.17 -15.57 23.42
N ILE A 134 5.79 -14.29 23.27
CA ILE A 134 4.48 -13.76 23.68
C ILE A 134 3.78 -13.21 22.44
N PRO A 135 2.94 -14.02 21.77
CA PRO A 135 2.25 -13.60 20.56
C PRO A 135 1.12 -12.61 20.88
N CYS A 136 0.87 -11.69 19.96
CA CYS A 136 -0.20 -10.70 20.07
C CYS A 136 -1.58 -11.26 19.70
N ARG A 137 -2.64 -10.61 20.18
CA ARG A 137 -4.03 -10.95 19.87
C ARG A 137 -4.43 -10.50 18.45
N ASN A 138 -5.41 -11.15 17.82
CA ASN A 138 -6.11 -10.68 16.60
C ASN A 138 -5.21 -10.17 15.45
N ASN A 139 -4.33 -11.03 14.91
CA ASN A 139 -3.45 -10.72 13.77
C ASN A 139 -2.51 -9.52 13.96
N LEU A 140 -2.36 -9.03 15.20
CA LEU A 140 -1.34 -8.05 15.54
C LEU A 140 0.04 -8.68 15.44
N VAL A 141 1.03 -7.87 15.08
CA VAL A 141 2.43 -8.27 15.00
C VAL A 141 3.21 -7.60 16.12
N CYS A 142 4.12 -8.35 16.73
CA CYS A 142 5.01 -7.81 17.74
C CYS A 142 6.13 -7.01 17.06
N THR A 143 6.07 -5.68 17.16
CA THR A 143 7.09 -4.78 16.63
C THR A 143 7.61 -3.91 17.76
N ASN A 144 8.94 -3.85 17.95
CA ASN A 144 9.57 -3.08 19.03
C ASN A 144 8.98 -3.38 20.42
N SER A 145 8.76 -4.67 20.72
CA SER A 145 8.16 -5.17 21.97
C SER A 145 6.73 -4.68 22.24
N ARG A 146 6.01 -4.20 21.21
CA ARG A 146 4.61 -3.79 21.29
C ARG A 146 3.77 -4.45 20.19
N CYS A 147 2.54 -4.82 20.54
CA CYS A 147 1.58 -5.36 19.60
C CYS A 147 0.98 -4.26 18.75
N VAL A 148 1.23 -4.28 17.44
CA VAL A 148 0.75 -3.27 16.49
C VAL A 148 0.15 -3.94 15.27
N CYS A 149 -0.67 -3.20 14.52
CA CYS A 149 -1.07 -3.64 13.19
C CYS A 149 0.16 -3.70 12.27
N THR A 150 0.07 -4.51 11.20
CA THR A 150 1.12 -4.52 10.17
C THR A 150 1.29 -3.13 9.55
N ALA A 151 2.44 -2.85 8.94
CA ALA A 151 2.73 -1.53 8.36
C ALA A 151 1.67 -1.07 7.33
N THR A 152 1.00 -2.04 6.68
CA THR A 152 -0.05 -1.83 5.68
C THR A 152 -1.46 -1.68 6.26
N GLN A 153 -1.59 -1.70 7.59
CA GLN A 153 -2.86 -1.64 8.30
C GLN A 153 -2.87 -0.53 9.35
N TYR A 154 -4.07 -0.08 9.70
CA TYR A 154 -4.32 0.84 10.81
C TYR A 154 -5.29 0.20 11.80
N PHE A 155 -5.22 0.63 13.07
CA PHE A 155 -6.12 0.14 14.10
C PHE A 155 -7.38 0.99 14.12
N ASP A 156 -8.54 0.36 13.87
CA ASP A 156 -9.81 1.05 13.77
C ASP A 156 -10.61 1.03 15.09
N THR A 157 -11.68 1.82 15.17
CA THR A 157 -12.57 1.93 16.34
C THR A 157 -13.25 0.61 16.71
N ASP A 158 -13.38 -0.32 15.77
CA ASP A 158 -13.93 -1.66 16.00
C ASP A 158 -12.94 -2.62 16.69
N PHE A 159 -11.77 -2.13 17.13
CA PHE A 159 -10.67 -2.91 17.70
C PHE A 159 -10.08 -3.96 16.75
N VAL A 160 -10.07 -3.66 15.44
CA VAL A 160 -9.55 -4.54 14.38
C VAL A 160 -8.56 -3.78 13.51
N CYS A 161 -7.51 -4.46 13.05
CA CYS A 161 -6.60 -3.93 12.04
C CYS A 161 -7.26 -3.95 10.65
N LYS A 162 -7.50 -2.77 10.08
CA LYS A 162 -8.02 -2.59 8.71
C LYS A 162 -6.92 -2.15 7.77
N ALA A 163 -7.03 -2.51 6.49
CA ALA A 163 -6.04 -2.13 5.48
C ALA A 163 -6.01 -0.61 5.27
N LYS A 164 -4.81 -0.05 5.13
CA LYS A 164 -4.61 1.35 4.75
C LYS A 164 -4.97 1.56 3.28
N SER A 165 -5.51 2.73 2.97
CA SER A 165 -5.83 3.19 1.62
C SER A 165 -4.58 3.47 0.79
N SER A 166 -4.55 2.96 -0.45
CA SER A 166 -3.52 3.26 -1.43
C SER A 166 -3.68 4.67 -2.03
N TYR A 167 -2.77 5.05 -2.93
CA TYR A 167 -2.83 6.32 -3.66
C TYR A 167 -4.21 6.55 -4.30
N GLY A 168 -4.75 7.76 -4.13
CA GLY A 168 -6.09 8.16 -4.58
C GLY A 168 -7.24 7.60 -3.74
N GLY A 169 -6.99 6.68 -2.82
CA GLY A 169 -7.99 6.11 -1.91
C GLY A 169 -8.54 7.15 -0.94
N GLN A 170 -9.76 6.92 -0.44
CA GLN A 170 -10.40 7.81 0.51
C GLN A 170 -9.70 7.76 1.87
N CYS A 171 -9.62 8.92 2.54
CA CYS A 171 -9.08 9.05 3.87
C CYS A 171 -9.77 10.20 4.61
N SER A 172 -9.84 10.11 5.94
CA SER A 172 -10.19 11.21 6.82
C SER A 172 -8.96 11.79 7.53
N THR A 173 -7.94 10.95 7.76
CA THR A 173 -6.67 11.34 8.37
C THR A 173 -5.50 10.58 7.72
N THR A 174 -4.27 11.06 7.92
CA THR A 174 -3.06 10.50 7.31
C THR A 174 -2.77 9.06 7.75
N ILE A 175 -3.18 8.63 8.96
CA ILE A 175 -2.91 7.26 9.44
C ILE A 175 -3.61 6.19 8.61
N LEU A 176 -4.69 6.55 7.90
CA LEU A 176 -5.40 5.65 7.00
C LEU A 176 -4.65 5.44 5.68
N CYS A 177 -3.64 6.24 5.36
CA CYS A 177 -2.93 6.17 4.10
C CYS A 177 -1.71 5.24 4.18
N LEU A 178 -1.46 4.51 3.08
CA LEU A 178 -0.36 3.57 2.96
C LEU A 178 0.99 4.28 2.77
N ASN A 179 2.05 3.77 3.38
CA ASN A 179 3.42 4.31 3.25
C ASN A 179 3.50 5.81 3.59
N ASP A 180 4.21 6.58 2.75
CA ASP A 180 4.48 8.01 2.92
C ASP A 180 3.35 8.91 2.36
N LEU A 181 2.17 8.33 2.09
CA LEU A 181 1.02 9.08 1.60
C LEU A 181 0.41 9.91 2.72
N THR A 182 0.02 11.14 2.37
CA THR A 182 -0.66 12.08 3.26
C THR A 182 -2.12 12.21 2.83
N CYS A 183 -3.02 12.38 3.81
CA CYS A 183 -4.42 12.62 3.49
C CYS A 183 -4.62 14.09 3.08
N ILE A 184 -4.84 14.33 1.78
CA ILE A 184 -5.01 15.66 1.19
C ILE A 184 -6.35 15.68 0.45
N ASN A 185 -7.24 16.60 0.82
CA ASN A 185 -8.59 16.72 0.24
C ASN A 185 -9.38 15.39 0.28
N ASN A 186 -9.36 14.71 1.44
CA ASN A 186 -9.98 13.41 1.68
C ASN A 186 -9.46 12.27 0.79
N ARG A 187 -8.28 12.42 0.19
CA ARG A 187 -7.62 11.37 -0.59
C ARG A 187 -6.15 11.19 -0.21
N CYS A 188 -5.67 9.96 -0.21
CA CYS A 188 -4.26 9.66 0.03
C CYS A 188 -3.43 10.08 -1.18
N ASN A 189 -2.54 11.05 -0.99
CA ASN A 189 -1.70 11.60 -2.05
C ASN A 189 -0.29 11.93 -1.51
N CYS A 190 0.67 12.12 -2.40
CA CYS A 190 1.99 12.63 -2.03
C CYS A 190 1.88 14.12 -1.68
N THR A 191 2.77 14.61 -0.81
CA THR A 191 2.75 16.03 -0.42
C THR A 191 3.17 16.94 -1.57
N THR A 192 2.97 18.24 -1.41
CA THR A 192 3.48 19.25 -2.35
C THR A 192 4.99 19.05 -2.54
N ASN A 193 5.45 18.98 -3.79
CA ASN A 193 6.82 18.65 -4.21
C ASN A 193 7.22 17.16 -4.14
N GLN A 194 6.25 16.26 -4.14
CA GLN A 194 6.49 14.83 -4.30
C GLN A 194 5.65 14.23 -5.42
N PHE A 195 6.11 13.11 -5.96
CA PHE A 195 5.40 12.33 -6.96
C PHE A 195 5.37 10.85 -6.55
N LEU A 196 4.36 10.14 -7.04
CA LEU A 196 4.25 8.70 -6.83
C LEU A 196 5.19 7.97 -7.81
N ASP A 197 6.20 7.30 -7.26
CA ASP A 197 7.06 6.42 -8.04
C ASP A 197 6.37 5.06 -8.30
N ASN A 198 6.88 4.28 -9.26
CA ASN A 198 6.35 2.97 -9.65
C ASN A 198 6.25 1.97 -8.48
N GLY A 199 6.94 2.21 -7.36
CA GLY A 199 6.87 1.42 -6.13
C GLY A 199 5.81 1.86 -5.11
N ASN A 200 4.87 2.75 -5.45
CA ASN A 200 3.90 3.35 -4.51
C ASN A 200 4.57 4.08 -3.32
N LEU A 201 5.72 4.70 -3.59
CA LEU A 201 6.44 5.54 -2.64
C LEU A 201 6.47 6.98 -3.15
N CYS A 202 6.28 7.93 -2.25
CA CYS A 202 6.36 9.34 -2.57
C CYS A 202 7.83 9.77 -2.62
N LYS A 203 8.29 10.21 -3.79
CA LYS A 203 9.64 10.72 -4.00
C LYS A 203 9.61 12.21 -4.29
N SER A 204 10.64 12.94 -3.90
CA SER A 204 10.77 14.37 -4.20
C SER A 204 10.75 14.61 -5.71
N THR A 205 10.02 15.63 -6.13
CA THR A 205 10.04 16.09 -7.53
C THR A 205 11.42 16.64 -7.89
N LYS A 206 11.74 16.50 -9.18
CA LYS A 206 13.05 16.81 -9.74
C LYS A 206 13.08 18.26 -10.26
N PRO A 207 14.17 19.00 -10.01
CA PRO A 207 14.30 20.39 -10.44
C PRO A 207 14.62 20.52 -11.93
N TYR A 208 14.62 21.75 -12.41
CA TYR A 208 14.97 22.10 -13.80
C TYR A 208 16.33 21.50 -14.23
N GLY A 209 16.39 20.99 -15.46
CA GLY A 209 17.61 20.44 -16.08
C GLY A 209 17.96 19.00 -15.67
N THR A 210 17.14 18.37 -14.83
CA THR A 210 17.37 16.99 -14.41
C THR A 210 16.66 15.98 -15.30
N VAL A 211 17.23 14.79 -15.44
CA VAL A 211 16.66 13.72 -16.28
C VAL A 211 15.35 13.20 -15.68
N CYS A 212 14.34 13.04 -16.52
CA CYS A 212 13.01 12.57 -16.14
C CYS A 212 12.50 11.56 -17.18
N MET A 213 11.57 10.68 -16.77
CA MET A 213 10.85 9.79 -17.69
C MET A 213 9.39 10.22 -17.89
N SER A 214 8.87 11.04 -16.98
CA SER A 214 7.49 11.51 -16.99
C SER A 214 7.34 12.88 -16.33
N THR A 215 6.39 13.68 -16.81
CA THR A 215 6.14 15.05 -16.31
C THR A 215 5.83 15.11 -14.82
N ARG A 216 5.19 14.06 -14.27
CA ARG A 216 4.90 13.96 -12.83
C ARG A 216 6.15 13.97 -11.96
N GLU A 217 7.30 13.57 -12.50
CA GLU A 217 8.57 13.58 -11.75
C GLU A 217 9.11 14.99 -11.54
N CYS A 218 8.71 15.96 -12.37
CA CYS A 218 9.27 17.30 -12.33
C CYS A 218 8.55 18.21 -11.33
N GLN A 219 9.23 19.24 -10.84
CA GLN A 219 8.61 20.27 -10.01
C GLN A 219 7.44 20.94 -10.74
N SER A 220 6.46 21.43 -9.97
CA SER A 220 5.31 22.14 -10.51
C SER A 220 5.75 23.28 -11.44
N SER A 221 5.13 23.39 -12.62
CA SER A 221 5.47 24.25 -13.78
C SER A 221 6.44 23.66 -14.81
N LEU A 222 7.13 22.56 -14.50
CA LEU A 222 8.03 21.91 -15.46
C LEU A 222 7.34 20.76 -16.20
N THR A 223 7.76 20.52 -17.42
CA THR A 223 7.39 19.40 -18.28
C THR A 223 8.58 18.49 -18.53
N CYS A 224 8.32 17.20 -18.77
CA CYS A 224 9.38 16.26 -19.07
C CYS A 224 9.53 16.04 -20.58
N ASP A 225 10.68 16.42 -21.14
CA ASP A 225 11.11 16.12 -22.51
C ASP A 225 12.50 15.46 -22.47
N GLY A 226 12.59 14.33 -21.76
CA GLY A 226 13.86 13.67 -21.37
C GLY A 226 14.61 14.37 -20.23
N THR A 227 14.43 15.69 -20.09
CA THR A 227 14.80 16.46 -18.91
C THR A 227 13.66 17.36 -18.46
N CYS A 228 13.63 17.74 -17.19
CA CYS A 228 12.63 18.66 -16.64
C CYS A 228 12.92 20.08 -17.16
N THR A 229 12.12 20.55 -18.10
CA THR A 229 12.24 21.87 -18.73
C THR A 229 10.91 22.62 -18.69
N CYS A 230 10.92 23.91 -19.01
CA CYS A 230 9.68 24.62 -19.31
C CYS A 230 9.12 24.18 -20.66
N THR A 231 7.86 24.52 -20.93
CA THR A 231 7.26 24.32 -22.26
C THR A 231 8.00 25.15 -23.32
N SER A 232 7.85 24.82 -24.61
CA SER A 232 8.53 25.53 -25.70
C SER A 232 8.23 27.04 -25.73
N SER A 233 7.03 27.43 -25.32
CA SER A 233 6.59 28.83 -25.20
C SER A 233 7.14 29.56 -23.98
N GLU A 234 7.95 28.92 -23.14
CA GLU A 234 8.39 29.43 -21.84
C GLU A 234 9.92 29.37 -21.68
N TYR A 235 10.44 30.21 -20.79
CA TYR A 235 11.83 30.18 -20.35
C TYR A 235 11.90 30.04 -18.83
N PHE A 236 13.03 29.56 -18.33
CA PHE A 236 13.24 29.33 -16.90
C PHE A 236 14.02 30.49 -16.26
N ASP A 237 13.43 31.12 -15.26
CA ASP A 237 14.03 32.19 -14.43
C ASP A 237 13.56 32.00 -12.98
N GLY A 238 13.93 30.86 -12.39
CA GLY A 238 13.44 30.36 -11.11
C GLY A 238 12.06 29.69 -11.20
N THR A 239 11.19 30.18 -12.06
CA THR A 239 9.93 29.56 -12.48
C THR A 239 9.79 29.63 -14.00
N CYS A 240 8.92 28.80 -14.58
CA CYS A 240 8.59 28.94 -16.00
C CYS A 240 7.79 30.23 -16.24
N LYS A 241 8.28 31.04 -17.17
CA LYS A 241 7.69 32.31 -17.58
C LYS A 241 7.49 32.31 -19.09
N THR A 242 6.38 32.89 -19.53
CA THR A 242 6.05 32.96 -20.96
C THR A 242 7.06 33.82 -21.72
N ARG A 243 7.50 33.34 -22.87
CA ARG A 243 8.35 34.08 -23.81
C ARG A 243 7.52 35.15 -24.53
N SER A 244 8.18 36.22 -24.95
CA SER A 244 7.59 37.32 -25.70
C SER A 244 7.42 36.95 -27.17
N SER A 245 6.26 37.27 -27.72
CA SER A 245 5.96 37.14 -29.15
C SER A 245 6.64 38.25 -29.98
N TYR A 246 6.46 38.20 -31.31
CA TYR A 246 7.00 39.18 -32.24
C TYR A 246 6.65 40.63 -31.82
N GLY A 247 7.65 41.51 -31.83
CA GLY A 247 7.55 42.89 -31.39
C GLY A 247 7.53 43.08 -29.87
N GLY A 248 7.41 42.01 -29.07
CA GLY A 248 7.44 42.06 -27.61
C GLY A 248 8.81 42.47 -27.06
N PRO A 249 8.86 43.00 -25.82
CA PRO A 249 10.10 43.46 -25.21
C PRO A 249 11.02 42.29 -24.85
N CYS A 250 12.33 42.48 -24.99
CA CYS A 250 13.32 41.49 -24.58
C CYS A 250 14.63 42.16 -24.18
N SER A 251 15.41 41.48 -23.34
CA SER A 251 16.81 41.83 -23.04
C SER A 251 17.81 40.78 -23.57
N ALA A 252 17.32 39.60 -23.93
CA ALA A 252 18.09 38.47 -24.43
C ALA A 252 17.21 37.58 -25.31
N THR A 253 17.81 36.84 -26.25
CA THR A 253 17.10 35.98 -27.21
C THR A 253 16.27 34.88 -26.54
N ILE A 254 16.71 34.33 -25.40
CA ILE A 254 15.98 33.28 -24.67
C ILE A 254 14.57 33.71 -24.20
N LEU A 255 14.33 35.02 -24.12
CA LEU A 255 13.04 35.60 -23.75
C LEU A 255 12.06 35.64 -24.92
N CYS A 256 12.50 35.36 -26.14
CA CYS A 256 11.68 35.42 -27.34
C CYS A 256 11.19 34.03 -27.75
N LEU A 257 9.97 33.98 -28.31
CA LEU A 257 9.35 32.74 -28.76
C LEU A 257 10.05 32.19 -30.01
N ASP A 258 10.33 30.89 -30.02
CA ASP A 258 10.86 30.14 -31.17
C ASP A 258 12.09 30.79 -31.84
N ASP A 259 12.02 31.04 -33.15
CA ASP A 259 13.10 31.53 -34.03
C ASP A 259 13.32 33.06 -33.94
N LEU A 260 12.66 33.73 -33.00
CA LEU A 260 12.80 35.17 -32.81
C LEU A 260 14.08 35.51 -32.05
N MET A 261 14.80 36.52 -32.52
CA MET A 261 15.97 37.07 -31.85
C MET A 261 15.64 38.37 -31.14
N CYS A 262 16.32 38.64 -30.03
CA CYS A 262 16.22 39.93 -29.36
C CYS A 262 17.05 40.98 -30.10
N ILE A 263 16.38 41.84 -30.87
CA ILE A 263 17.01 42.89 -31.69
C ILE A 263 16.45 44.25 -31.25
N ASN A 264 17.31 45.17 -30.83
CA ASN A 264 16.92 46.50 -30.34
C ASN A 264 15.86 46.43 -29.22
N ASN A 265 16.07 45.52 -28.25
CA ASN A 265 15.16 45.24 -27.14
C ASN A 265 13.76 44.77 -27.55
N ARG A 266 13.57 44.27 -28.77
CA ARG A 266 12.33 43.64 -29.23
C ARG A 266 12.58 42.30 -29.92
N CYS A 267 11.67 41.35 -29.72
CA CYS A 267 11.71 40.06 -30.40
C CYS A 267 11.37 40.25 -31.88
N ASN A 268 12.32 39.99 -32.77
CA ASN A 268 12.19 40.16 -34.21
C ASN A 268 12.84 38.99 -34.96
N CYS A 269 12.46 38.82 -36.22
CA CYS A 269 13.18 37.93 -37.12
C CYS A 269 14.58 38.49 -37.42
N THR A 270 15.51 37.62 -37.83
CA THR A 270 16.87 38.03 -38.19
C THR A 270 16.89 38.98 -39.41
N ILE A 271 18.02 39.65 -39.67
CA ILE A 271 18.15 40.74 -40.67
C ILE A 271 17.76 40.34 -42.11
N ASN A 272 17.69 39.04 -42.42
CA ASN A 272 17.34 38.49 -43.73
C ASN A 272 16.07 37.63 -43.68
N GLN A 273 15.21 37.86 -42.69
CA GLN A 273 13.96 37.14 -42.51
C GLN A 273 12.80 38.09 -42.30
N PHE A 274 11.60 37.62 -42.62
CA PHE A 274 10.34 38.31 -42.38
C PHE A 274 9.37 37.38 -41.65
N LEU A 275 8.43 37.98 -40.91
CA LEU A 275 7.35 37.23 -40.28
C LEU A 275 6.25 36.96 -41.31
N ASP A 276 5.97 35.67 -41.57
CA ASP A 276 4.90 35.28 -42.47
C ASP A 276 3.52 35.25 -41.78
N LEU A 277 2.49 34.77 -42.48
CA LEU A 277 1.11 34.68 -41.96
C LEU A 277 0.93 33.62 -40.86
N ASP A 278 1.83 32.65 -40.77
CA ASP A 278 1.85 31.59 -39.76
C ASP A 278 2.70 31.98 -38.52
N ASN A 279 3.14 33.25 -38.43
CA ASN A 279 4.05 33.78 -37.42
C ASN A 279 5.44 33.10 -37.38
N LEU A 280 5.90 32.57 -38.52
CA LEU A 280 7.23 31.97 -38.65
C LEU A 280 8.19 32.94 -39.35
N CYS A 281 9.44 32.97 -38.88
CA CYS A 281 10.49 33.75 -39.53
C CYS A 281 11.01 33.02 -40.77
N LYS A 282 10.64 33.51 -41.96
CA LYS A 282 11.06 32.97 -43.25
C LYS A 282 12.06 33.88 -43.95
N ALA A 283 12.97 33.31 -44.74
CA ALA A 283 13.97 34.09 -45.46
C ALA A 283 13.32 35.11 -46.42
N THR A 284 13.82 36.35 -46.42
CA THR A 284 13.41 37.38 -47.37
C THR A 284 13.71 36.94 -48.80
N LYS A 285 12.80 37.27 -49.71
CA LYS A 285 12.80 36.81 -51.08
C LYS A 285 13.66 37.71 -51.98
N PRO A 286 14.45 37.14 -52.91
CA PRO A 286 15.32 37.89 -53.80
C PRO A 286 14.57 38.58 -54.95
N HIS A 287 15.27 39.40 -55.72
CA HIS A 287 14.70 40.11 -56.87
C HIS A 287 14.03 39.14 -57.87
N GLY A 288 12.86 39.53 -58.39
CA GLY A 288 12.10 38.78 -59.39
C GLY A 288 11.18 37.69 -58.83
N THR A 289 11.12 37.52 -57.51
CA THR A 289 10.23 36.55 -56.86
C THR A 289 8.88 37.15 -56.50
N VAL A 290 7.82 36.34 -56.49
CA VAL A 290 6.46 36.79 -56.16
C VAL A 290 6.36 37.17 -54.68
N CYS A 291 5.75 38.32 -54.39
CA CYS A 291 5.55 38.85 -53.05
C CYS A 291 4.13 39.41 -52.91
N MET A 292 3.62 39.44 -51.67
CA MET A 292 2.35 40.13 -51.36
C MET A 292 2.59 41.45 -50.62
N SER A 293 3.75 41.60 -49.99
CA SER A 293 4.12 42.76 -49.21
C SER A 293 5.62 43.05 -49.28
N THR A 294 6.00 44.32 -49.16
CA THR A 294 7.41 44.76 -49.24
C THR A 294 8.30 44.11 -48.18
N ARG A 295 7.74 43.78 -47.00
CA ARG A 295 8.48 43.09 -45.93
C ARG A 295 8.99 41.70 -46.32
N GLU A 296 8.40 41.07 -47.33
CA GLU A 296 8.85 39.76 -47.82
C GLU A 296 10.13 39.84 -48.64
N CYS A 297 10.51 41.02 -49.14
CA CYS A 297 11.63 41.19 -50.05
C CYS A 297 12.93 41.50 -49.31
N GLN A 298 14.07 41.13 -49.90
CA GLN A 298 15.38 41.51 -49.36
C GLN A 298 15.51 43.03 -49.24
N SER A 299 16.31 43.49 -48.28
CA SER A 299 16.58 44.91 -48.05
C SER A 299 16.98 45.61 -49.36
N SER A 300 16.36 46.76 -49.66
CA SER A 300 16.42 47.55 -50.92
C SER A 300 15.40 47.22 -52.02
N LEU A 301 14.63 46.13 -51.88
CA LEU A 301 13.56 45.78 -52.82
C LEU A 301 12.18 46.22 -52.30
N THR A 302 11.29 46.59 -53.22
CA THR A 302 9.88 46.90 -52.97
C THR A 302 9.00 45.81 -53.60
N CYS A 303 7.85 45.52 -53.00
CA CYS A 303 6.92 44.56 -53.59
C CYS A 303 5.93 45.24 -54.55
N GLU A 304 6.04 44.95 -55.84
CA GLU A 304 5.10 45.37 -56.89
C GLU A 304 4.45 44.13 -57.55
N GLY A 305 4.04 43.15 -56.73
CA GLY A 305 3.61 41.80 -57.16
C GLY A 305 4.79 40.83 -57.35
N THR A 306 5.96 41.36 -57.66
CA THR A 306 7.26 40.69 -57.47
C THR A 306 8.22 41.63 -56.75
N CYS A 307 9.25 41.09 -56.09
CA CYS A 307 10.28 41.88 -55.44
C CYS A 307 11.14 42.57 -56.51
N THR A 308 10.98 43.89 -56.65
CA THR A 308 11.64 44.71 -57.66
C THR A 308 12.28 45.94 -57.02
N CYS A 309 13.19 46.60 -57.71
CA CYS A 309 13.63 47.94 -57.28
C CYS A 309 12.49 48.95 -57.47
N THR A 310 12.58 50.08 -56.78
CA THR A 310 11.60 51.16 -56.97
C THR A 310 11.59 51.67 -58.41
N SER A 311 10.51 52.32 -58.86
CA SER A 311 10.40 52.83 -60.24
C SER A 311 11.53 53.78 -60.68
N SER A 312 12.23 54.42 -59.74
CA SER A 312 13.40 55.28 -59.95
C SER A 312 14.73 54.51 -60.03
N GLU A 313 14.72 53.19 -59.86
CA GLU A 313 15.92 52.36 -59.71
C GLU A 313 15.92 51.17 -60.69
N TYR A 314 17.09 50.57 -60.90
CA TYR A 314 17.30 49.34 -61.65
C TYR A 314 18.12 48.36 -60.82
N PHE A 315 17.96 47.07 -61.12
CA PHE A 315 18.66 46.00 -60.41
C PHE A 315 19.96 45.62 -61.13
N ASP A 316 21.08 45.68 -60.42
CA ASP A 316 22.41 45.24 -60.86
C ASP A 316 23.18 44.71 -59.65
N GLY A 317 22.71 43.57 -59.12
CA GLY A 317 23.12 42.98 -57.84
C GLY A 317 22.50 43.66 -56.62
N THR A 318 22.39 44.99 -56.65
CA THR A 318 21.64 45.82 -55.71
C THR A 318 20.78 46.82 -56.49
N CYS A 319 19.79 47.43 -55.83
CA CYS A 319 19.05 48.54 -56.44
C CYS A 319 19.95 49.77 -56.57
N LYS A 320 20.04 50.30 -57.79
CA LYS A 320 20.81 51.50 -58.15
C LYS A 320 19.89 52.50 -58.83
N THR A 321 20.12 53.79 -58.63
CA THR A 321 19.31 54.85 -59.24
C THR A 321 19.43 54.80 -60.77
N ARG A 322 18.29 54.92 -61.46
CA ARG A 322 18.24 55.00 -62.93
C ARG A 322 18.96 56.25 -63.41
N VAL A 323 19.56 56.10 -64.59
CA VAL A 323 20.37 57.13 -65.23
C VAL A 323 19.45 58.07 -66.03
N ASN A 324 19.59 59.37 -65.78
CA ASN A 324 18.85 60.43 -66.46
C ASN A 324 19.35 60.67 -67.90
N LEU A 325 18.66 61.54 -68.64
CA LEU A 325 18.96 61.89 -70.03
C LEU A 325 20.46 62.24 -70.22
N LYS A 326 21.07 61.71 -71.28
CA LYS A 326 22.51 61.80 -71.63
C LYS A 326 23.49 61.11 -70.67
N GLY A 327 23.04 60.49 -69.59
CA GLY A 327 23.92 59.71 -68.73
C GLY A 327 24.33 58.38 -69.36
N ASN A 328 25.42 57.78 -68.87
CA ASN A 328 25.98 56.55 -69.40
C ASN A 328 25.13 55.33 -69.04
N CYS A 329 24.95 54.41 -69.99
CA CYS A 329 24.20 53.17 -69.79
C CYS A 329 24.83 52.01 -70.58
N PHE A 330 24.56 50.79 -70.13
CA PHE A 330 24.92 49.54 -70.79
C PHE A 330 23.68 48.77 -71.30
N ALA A 331 22.52 49.04 -70.71
CA ALA A 331 21.25 48.43 -71.07
C ALA A 331 20.09 49.41 -70.84
N ASP A 332 18.99 49.22 -71.57
CA ASP A 332 17.77 50.05 -71.45
C ASP A 332 17.20 50.07 -70.04
N SER A 333 17.35 48.96 -69.30
CA SER A 333 16.91 48.83 -67.92
C SER A 333 17.56 49.82 -66.97
N GLN A 334 18.73 50.38 -67.31
CA GLN A 334 19.46 51.35 -66.49
C GLN A 334 18.94 52.78 -66.64
N CYS A 335 18.22 53.08 -67.71
CA CYS A 335 17.77 54.44 -67.99
C CYS A 335 16.45 54.78 -67.26
N ALA A 336 16.23 56.07 -67.01
CA ALA A 336 14.97 56.57 -66.46
C ALA A 336 13.78 56.23 -67.38
N LYS A 337 12.56 56.23 -66.83
CA LYS A 337 11.35 55.87 -67.57
C LYS A 337 11.24 56.73 -68.84
N ASN A 338 10.92 56.10 -69.98
CA ASN A 338 10.85 56.68 -71.34
C ASN A 338 12.19 57.00 -72.01
N LEU A 339 13.32 56.56 -71.45
CA LEU A 339 14.63 56.63 -72.10
C LEU A 339 15.08 55.24 -72.55
N THR A 340 15.90 55.18 -73.60
CA THR A 340 16.48 53.96 -74.18
C THR A 340 17.99 54.14 -74.30
N CYS A 341 18.76 53.08 -74.13
CA CYS A 341 20.20 53.13 -74.16
C CYS A 341 20.72 53.07 -75.61
N ILE A 342 21.05 54.24 -76.18
CA ILE A 342 21.51 54.34 -77.57
C ILE A 342 22.95 54.87 -77.57
N GLY A 343 23.88 54.10 -78.11
CA GLY A 343 25.30 54.46 -78.17
C GLY A 343 25.94 54.62 -76.78
N GLY A 344 25.49 53.83 -75.80
CA GLY A 344 25.98 53.90 -74.41
C GLY A 344 25.47 55.10 -73.62
N ARG A 345 24.46 55.84 -74.12
CA ARG A 345 23.81 56.93 -73.40
C ARG A 345 22.29 56.83 -73.41
N CYS A 346 21.67 57.24 -72.31
CA CYS A 346 20.21 57.29 -72.19
C CYS A 346 19.66 58.44 -73.05
N ASN A 347 18.93 58.10 -74.10
CA ASN A 347 18.28 59.06 -75.01
C ASN A 347 16.76 58.87 -74.96
N CYS A 348 16.00 59.89 -75.38
CA CYS A 348 14.56 59.75 -75.53
C CYS A 348 14.25 58.66 -76.57
N ARG A 349 13.29 57.81 -76.24
CA ARG A 349 12.80 56.77 -77.14
C ARG A 349 12.17 57.36 -78.41
#